data_AF-T2IXV6-F1
#
_entry.id   AF-T2IXV6-F1
#
_cell.length_a   1.000
_cell.length_b   1.000
_cell.length_c   1.000
_cell.angle_alpha   90.00
_cell.angle_beta   90.00
_cell.angle_gamma   90.00
#
_symmetry.space_group_name_H-M   'P 1'
#
loop_
_entity.id
_entity.type
_entity.pdbx_description
1 polymer ?
#
loop_
_entity_poly.entity_id
_entity_poly.type
_entity_poly.pdbx_seq_one_letter_code
_entity_poly.pdbx_strand_id
1 'polypeptide(L)'
;MLSSQENSIQTINHLGLVAGIIDDIGLEQIINEVVGSDPRELITSGQVVKGILLNGLGFTSQPLYLFPKFFEDKATEHLIGEGIKAEYLNDDKIGRVMDKLYESRKIYFSYQ
;
A
#
# COMPACT_ATOMS: atom_id res chain seq x y z
N MET A 1 15.91 -31.62 9.60
CA MET A 1 14.77 -31.30 8.72
C MET A 1 15.23 -30.21 7.78
N LEU A 2 15.41 -30.50 6.49
CA LEU A 2 15.61 -29.46 5.49
C LEU A 2 14.24 -28.79 5.31
N SER A 3 14.12 -27.51 5.69
CA SER A 3 12.95 -26.72 5.33
C SER A 3 12.96 -26.58 3.82
N SER A 4 12.05 -27.27 3.14
CA SER A 4 11.77 -27.04 1.72
C SER A 4 11.39 -25.57 1.57
N GLN A 5 12.29 -24.75 1.01
CA GLN A 5 11.90 -23.42 0.59
C GLN A 5 10.98 -23.58 -0.62
N GLU A 6 9.68 -23.37 -0.40
CA GLU A 6 8.74 -23.17 -1.50
C GLU A 6 9.15 -21.89 -2.24
N ASN A 7 9.79 -22.06 -3.40
CA ASN A 7 10.02 -20.96 -4.32
C ASN A 7 8.68 -20.59 -4.95
N SER A 8 8.00 -19.59 -4.42
CA SER A 8 6.83 -18.99 -5.05
C SER A 8 7.29 -17.98 -6.11
N ILE A 9 6.79 -18.13 -7.34
CA ILE A 9 7.02 -17.14 -8.40
C ILE A 9 6.07 -15.97 -8.13
N GLN A 10 6.61 -14.77 -7.95
CA GLN A 10 5.85 -13.54 -7.70
C GLN A 10 6.04 -12.55 -8.84
N THR A 11 4.99 -11.79 -9.14
CA THR A 11 4.98 -10.86 -10.29
C THR A 11 5.21 -9.42 -9.84
N ILE A 12 6.08 -8.69 -10.55
CA ILE A 12 6.35 -7.25 -10.32
C ILE A 12 5.73 -6.37 -11.42
N ASN A 13 5.86 -6.74 -12.70
CA ASN A 13 5.37 -5.96 -13.85
C ASN A 13 5.84 -4.48 -13.82
N HIS A 14 5.03 -3.57 -14.38
CA HIS A 14 5.25 -2.12 -14.32
C HIS A 14 5.08 -1.54 -12.90
N LEU A 15 4.52 -2.32 -11.97
CA LEU A 15 4.29 -1.87 -10.59
C LEU A 15 5.60 -1.57 -9.86
N GLY A 16 6.71 -2.24 -10.23
CA GLY A 16 8.02 -1.95 -9.66
C GLY A 16 8.51 -0.53 -9.97
N LEU A 17 8.25 -0.02 -11.19
CA LEU A 17 8.59 1.35 -11.56
C LEU A 17 7.71 2.35 -10.82
N VAL A 18 6.41 2.06 -10.71
CA VAL A 18 5.47 2.91 -9.97
C VAL A 18 5.85 2.96 -8.49
N ALA A 19 6.18 1.82 -7.88
CA ALA A 19 6.62 1.73 -6.49
C ALA A 19 7.90 2.54 -6.26
N GLY A 20 8.90 2.38 -7.14
CA GLY A 20 10.14 3.15 -7.07
C GLY A 20 9.91 4.66 -7.17
N ILE A 21 9.04 5.12 -8.07
CA ILE A 21 8.69 6.55 -8.17
C ILE A 21 8.01 7.04 -6.90
N ILE A 22 7.09 6.26 -6.32
CA ILE A 22 6.40 6.60 -5.06
C ILE A 22 7.40 6.74 -3.91
N ASP A 23 8.39 5.85 -3.86
CA ASP A 23 9.47 5.88 -2.87
C ASP A 23 10.39 7.09 -3.06
N ASP A 24 10.78 7.38 -4.30
CA ASP A 24 11.66 8.52 -4.64
C ASP A 24 11.04 9.87 -4.27
N ILE A 25 9.71 10.02 -4.40
CA ILE A 25 9.01 11.26 -4.01
C ILE A 25 8.70 11.33 -2.51
N GLY A 26 8.98 10.28 -1.74
CA GLY A 26 8.74 10.24 -0.30
C GLY A 26 7.25 10.31 0.09
N LEU A 27 6.36 9.81 -0.76
CA LEU A 27 4.91 9.97 -0.56
C LEU A 27 4.42 9.28 0.72
N GLU A 28 4.94 8.10 1.04
CA GLU A 28 4.53 7.36 2.23
C GLU A 28 4.79 8.15 3.51
N GLN A 29 5.95 8.81 3.58
CA GLN A 29 6.38 9.65 4.69
C GLN A 29 5.47 10.86 4.82
N ILE A 30 5.19 11.56 3.70
CA ILE A 30 4.26 12.70 3.68
C ILE A 30 2.89 12.30 4.20
N ILE A 31 2.34 11.16 3.76
CA ILE A 31 1.04 10.69 4.24
C ILE A 31 1.09 10.38 5.73
N ASN A 32 2.13 9.66 6.19
CA ASN A 32 2.29 9.34 7.61
C ASN A 32 2.41 10.60 8.49
N GLU A 33 3.04 11.67 7.99
CA GLU A 33 3.10 12.98 8.68
C GLU A 33 1.75 13.69 8.72
N VAL A 34 0.95 13.60 7.64
CA VAL A 34 -0.35 14.26 7.54
C VAL A 34 -1.40 13.63 8.46
N VAL A 35 -1.50 12.30 8.47
CA VAL A 35 -2.54 11.58 9.22
C VAL A 35 -2.06 10.91 10.50
N GLY A 36 -0.75 10.93 10.75
CA GLY A 36 -0.11 10.22 11.85
C GLY A 36 0.13 8.73 11.56
N SER A 37 1.04 8.15 12.33
CA SER A 37 1.33 6.71 12.35
C SER A 37 1.13 6.16 13.77
N ASP A 38 0.63 4.93 13.86
CA ASP A 38 0.55 4.20 15.13
C ASP A 38 1.45 2.95 15.02
N PRO A 39 2.51 2.83 15.84
CA PRO A 39 3.45 1.71 15.76
C PRO A 39 2.82 0.35 16.08
N ARG A 40 1.58 0.32 16.59
CA ARG A 40 0.82 -0.91 16.82
C ARG A 40 0.09 -1.40 15.57
N GLU A 41 -0.03 -0.57 14.53
CA GLU A 41 -0.61 -0.97 13.26
C GLU A 41 0.38 -1.83 12.44
N LEU A 42 -0.10 -2.90 11.83
CA LEU A 42 0.71 -3.80 10.99
C LEU A 42 1.23 -3.14 9.70
N ILE A 43 0.56 -2.07 9.27
CA ILE A 43 0.86 -1.32 8.05
C ILE A 43 0.49 0.14 8.25
N THR A 44 1.35 1.06 7.79
CA THR A 44 1.13 2.50 7.96
C THR A 44 0.12 3.04 6.95
N SER A 45 -0.41 4.24 7.21
CA SER A 45 -1.31 4.92 6.27
C SER A 45 -0.64 5.20 4.92
N GLY A 46 0.65 5.58 4.92
CA GLY A 46 1.45 5.77 3.71
C GLY A 46 1.58 4.51 2.86
N GLN A 47 1.90 3.37 3.49
CA GLN A 47 1.97 2.07 2.81
C GLN A 47 0.63 1.66 2.21
N VAL A 48 -0.49 1.93 2.91
CA VAL A 48 -1.84 1.69 2.38
C VAL A 48 -2.10 2.56 1.15
N VAL A 49 -1.75 3.85 1.19
CA VAL A 49 -1.90 4.76 0.03
C VAL A 49 -1.03 4.31 -1.15
N LYS A 50 0.21 3.88 -0.92
CA LYS A 50 1.06 3.28 -1.96
C LYS A 50 0.39 2.06 -2.58
N GLY A 51 -0.17 1.17 -1.77
CA GLY A 51 -0.97 0.04 -2.24
C GLY A 51 -2.13 0.49 -3.14
N ILE A 52 -2.84 1.56 -2.76
CA ILE A 52 -4.00 2.07 -3.53
C ILE A 52 -3.56 2.58 -4.89
N LEU A 53 -2.42 3.29 -4.94
CA LEU A 53 -1.85 3.78 -6.19
C LEU A 53 -1.37 2.63 -7.08
N LEU A 54 -0.72 1.61 -6.53
CA LEU A 54 -0.30 0.44 -7.29
C LEU A 54 -1.48 -0.35 -7.84
N ASN A 55 -2.56 -0.50 -7.06
CA ASN A 55 -3.79 -1.12 -7.53
C ASN A 55 -4.46 -0.29 -8.62
N GLY A 56 -4.62 1.03 -8.42
CA GLY A 56 -5.25 1.94 -9.36
C GLY A 56 -4.49 2.08 -10.69
N LEU A 57 -3.15 2.14 -10.64
CA LEU A 57 -2.26 2.19 -11.81
C LEU A 57 -1.94 0.79 -12.38
N GLY A 58 -2.37 -0.27 -11.70
CA GLY A 58 -2.31 -1.66 -12.15
C GLY A 58 -3.35 -2.03 -13.21
N PHE A 59 -4.17 -1.07 -13.65
CA PHE A 59 -5.23 -1.22 -14.66
C PHE A 59 -6.36 -2.18 -14.27
N THR A 60 -6.55 -2.49 -12.99
CA THR A 60 -7.56 -3.44 -12.55
C THR A 60 -8.85 -2.81 -12.02
N SER A 61 -8.86 -1.53 -11.61
CA SER A 61 -10.04 -0.81 -11.05
C SER A 61 -10.97 -1.73 -10.23
N GLN A 62 -10.39 -2.60 -9.41
CA GLN A 62 -11.15 -3.66 -8.76
C GLN A 62 -11.88 -3.07 -7.53
N PRO A 63 -13.09 -3.55 -7.21
CA PRO A 63 -13.76 -3.22 -5.96
C PRO A 63 -12.86 -3.41 -4.73
N LEU A 64 -13.04 -2.58 -3.69
CA LEU A 64 -12.21 -2.58 -2.47
C LEU A 64 -12.08 -3.97 -1.81
N TYR A 65 -13.11 -4.81 -1.84
CA TYR A 65 -13.06 -6.16 -1.25
C TYR A 65 -12.14 -7.15 -1.99
N LEU A 66 -11.71 -6.83 -3.23
CA LEU A 66 -10.74 -7.62 -4.01
C LEU A 66 -9.32 -7.09 -3.88
N PHE A 67 -9.11 -6.04 -3.10
CA PHE A 67 -7.82 -5.39 -2.97
C PHE A 67 -6.72 -6.33 -2.42
N PRO A 68 -6.95 -7.16 -1.39
CA PRO A 68 -5.97 -8.17 -0.98
C PRO A 68 -5.62 -9.13 -2.12
N LYS A 69 -6.61 -9.57 -2.91
CA LYS A 69 -6.40 -10.52 -4.01
C LYS A 69 -5.50 -9.97 -5.12
N PHE A 70 -5.52 -8.66 -5.34
CA PHE A 70 -4.61 -8.03 -6.28
C PHE A 70 -3.13 -8.23 -5.90
N PHE A 71 -2.83 -8.36 -4.61
CA PHE A 71 -1.48 -8.50 -4.06
C PHE A 71 -1.07 -9.96 -3.81
N GLU A 72 -1.98 -10.94 -3.87
CA GLU A 72 -1.70 -12.36 -3.58
C GLU A 72 -0.64 -12.98 -4.52
N ASP A 73 -0.65 -12.61 -5.80
CA ASP A 73 0.29 -13.10 -6.82
C ASP A 73 1.43 -12.09 -7.14
N LYS A 74 1.48 -10.98 -6.39
CA LYS A 74 2.48 -9.91 -6.58
C LYS A 74 3.56 -9.97 -5.51
N ALA A 75 4.71 -9.41 -5.85
CA ALA A 75 5.82 -9.25 -4.91
C ALA A 75 5.53 -8.17 -3.84
N THR A 76 4.53 -8.41 -2.98
CA THR A 76 3.99 -7.41 -2.04
C THR A 76 5.05 -6.82 -1.14
N GLU A 77 5.94 -7.65 -0.58
CA GLU A 77 7.02 -7.16 0.28
C GLU A 77 8.01 -6.25 -0.49
N HIS A 78 8.23 -6.53 -1.78
CA HIS A 78 9.12 -5.72 -2.62
C HIS A 78 8.43 -4.45 -3.11
N LEU A 79 7.11 -4.48 -3.29
CA LEU A 79 6.33 -3.37 -3.82
C LEU A 79 5.89 -2.38 -2.74
N ILE A 80 5.60 -2.84 -1.53
CA ILE A 80 5.02 -2.03 -0.46
C ILE A 80 6.01 -1.83 0.68
N GLY A 81 6.73 -2.87 1.07
CA GLY A 81 7.69 -2.83 2.17
C GLY A 81 7.88 -4.18 2.84
N GLU A 82 9.03 -4.35 3.50
CA GLU A 82 9.42 -5.60 4.14
C GLU A 82 8.37 -6.09 5.15
N GLY A 83 8.04 -7.39 5.08
CA GLY A 83 7.08 -8.03 5.97
C GLY A 83 5.60 -7.68 5.73
N ILE A 84 5.29 -6.86 4.72
CA ILE A 84 3.90 -6.53 4.38
C ILE A 84 3.25 -7.69 3.61
N LYS A 85 2.09 -8.11 4.12
CA LYS A 85 1.27 -9.16 3.52
C LYS A 85 0.05 -8.58 2.82
N ALA A 86 -0.41 -9.25 1.76
CA ALA A 86 -1.62 -8.89 1.03
C ALA A 86 -2.85 -8.76 1.95
N GLU A 87 -2.96 -9.62 2.97
CA GLU A 87 -4.07 -9.60 3.95
C GLU A 87 -4.14 -8.31 4.80
N TYR A 88 -3.04 -7.57 4.92
CA TYR A 88 -3.00 -6.29 5.66
C TYR A 88 -3.66 -5.15 4.87
N LEU A 89 -3.83 -5.33 3.55
CA LEU A 89 -4.45 -4.39 2.63
C LEU A 89 -5.94 -4.71 2.42
N ASN A 90 -6.66 -4.99 3.51
CA ASN A 90 -8.11 -5.24 3.49
C ASN A 90 -8.94 -3.95 3.46
N ASP A 91 -10.21 -4.09 3.09
CA ASP A 91 -11.20 -3.02 2.95
C ASP A 91 -11.40 -2.23 4.25
N ASP A 92 -11.42 -2.90 5.40
CA ASP A 92 -11.48 -2.25 6.71
C ASP A 92 -10.30 -1.29 6.96
N LYS A 93 -9.07 -1.73 6.66
CA LYS A 93 -7.88 -0.90 6.83
C LYS A 93 -7.87 0.26 5.83
N ILE A 94 -8.22 -0.01 4.58
CA ILE A 94 -8.28 1.00 3.52
C ILE A 94 -9.32 2.08 3.89
N GLY A 95 -10.53 1.66 4.29
CA GLY A 95 -11.59 2.58 4.71
C GLY A 95 -11.14 3.53 5.81
N ARG A 96 -10.55 2.99 6.89
CA ARG A 96 -10.03 3.83 7.99
C ARG A 96 -8.93 4.80 7.54
N VAL A 97 -8.04 4.41 6.64
CA VAL A 97 -7.01 5.32 6.11
C VAL A 97 -7.63 6.42 5.27
N MET A 98 -8.63 6.10 4.44
CA MET A 98 -9.37 7.08 3.65
C MET A 98 -10.14 8.06 4.55
N ASP A 99 -10.75 7.59 5.64
CA ASP A 99 -11.41 8.45 6.63
C ASP A 99 -10.41 9.39 7.29
N LYS A 100 -9.25 8.89 7.75
CA LYS A 100 -8.17 9.72 8.32
C LYS A 100 -7.69 10.79 7.32
N LEU A 101 -7.54 10.43 6.05
CA LEU A 101 -7.13 11.36 5.00
C LEU A 101 -8.18 12.45 4.79
N TYR A 102 -9.46 12.09 4.75
CA TYR A 102 -10.57 13.02 4.62
C TYR A 102 -10.64 14.00 5.80
N GLU A 103 -10.53 13.49 7.03
CA GLU A 103 -10.57 14.29 8.26
C GLU A 103 -9.36 15.24 8.38
N SER A 104 -8.19 14.81 7.89
CA SER A 104 -6.96 15.60 8.00
C SER A 104 -7.11 17.00 7.38
N ARG A 105 -7.93 17.14 6.33
CA ARG A 105 -8.19 18.37 5.54
C ARG A 105 -6.94 19.09 4.98
N LYS A 106 -5.71 18.73 5.40
CA LYS A 106 -4.46 19.40 5.06
C LYS A 106 -4.09 19.32 3.58
N ILE A 107 -4.50 18.25 2.90
CA ILE A 107 -4.17 18.03 1.47
C ILE A 107 -4.94 18.99 0.55
N TYR A 108 -6.15 19.42 0.95
CA TYR A 108 -6.98 20.32 0.13
C TYR A 108 -6.65 21.81 0.35
N PHE A 109 -6.05 22.18 1.48
CA PHE A 109 -5.83 23.59 1.83
C PHE A 109 -4.39 24.08 1.61
N SER A 110 -3.45 23.22 1.19
CA SER A 110 -2.07 23.64 0.85
C SER A 110 -1.94 24.28 -0.53
N TYR A 111 -3.05 24.43 -1.27
CA TYR A 111 -3.14 25.06 -2.59
C TYR A 111 -4.03 26.32 -2.60
N GLN A 112 -4.34 26.92 -1.44
CA GLN A 112 -4.97 28.24 -1.34
C GLN A 112 -4.13 29.20 -0.50
#